data_AF-A0A7W8S7A0-F1
#
_entry.id   AF-A0A7W8S7A0-F1
#
_cell.length_a   1.000
_cell.length_b   1.000
_cell.length_c   1.000
_cell.angle_alpha   90.00
_cell.angle_beta   90.00
_cell.angle_gamma   90.00
#
_symmetry.space_group_name_H-M   'P 1'
#
loop_
_entity.id
_entity.type
_entity.pdbx_description
1 polymer ?
#
loop_
_entity_poly.entity_id
_entity_poly.type
_entity_poly.pdbx_seq_one_letter_code
_entity_poly.pdbx_strand_id
1 'polypeptide(L)' 'MAAYYLMYEGLHTLSHVTDSPFLDRVPLINTVRRLHVTHHDPELMATQNFNLTFPICDTLFGTRSDASRSAREPMSPSGG' A
#
# COMPACT_ATOMS: atom_id res chain seq x y z
N MET A 1 -4.71 -23.20 1.26
CA MET A 1 -3.55 -22.47 0.69
C MET A 1 -3.89 -21.78 -0.61
N ALA A 2 -4.36 -22.50 -1.64
CA ALA A 2 -4.63 -21.95 -2.97
C ALA A 2 -5.55 -20.71 -2.97
N ALA A 3 -6.69 -20.75 -2.24
CA ALA A 3 -7.62 -19.62 -2.19
C ALA A 3 -7.00 -18.33 -1.61
N TYR A 4 -6.20 -18.47 -0.55
CA TYR A 4 -5.49 -17.34 0.05
C TYR A 4 -4.46 -16.75 -0.93
N TYR A 5 -3.66 -17.61 -1.56
CA TYR A 5 -2.66 -17.18 -2.53
C TYR A 5 -3.29 -16.45 -3.73
N LEU A 6 -4.35 -17.01 -4.30
CA LEU A 6 -5.09 -16.38 -5.41
C LEU A 6 -5.72 -15.04 -5.00
N MET A 7 -6.22 -14.94 -3.76
CA MET A 7 -6.75 -13.69 -3.25
C MET A 7 -5.64 -12.64 -3.07
N TYR A 8 -4.49 -13.03 -2.51
CA TYR A 8 -3.32 -12.16 -2.35
C TYR A 8 -2.84 -11.64 -3.70
N GLU A 9 -2.53 -12.53 -4.65
CA GLU A 9 -2.06 -12.16 -5.98
C GLU A 9 -3.12 -11.39 -6.77
N GLY A 10 -4.40 -11.74 -6.61
CA GLY A 10 -5.52 -11.04 -7.22
C GLY A 10 -5.64 -9.60 -6.72
N LEU A 11 -5.61 -9.38 -5.41
CA LEU A 11 -5.65 -8.04 -4.82
C LEU A 11 -4.41 -7.22 -5.21
N HIS A 12 -3.23 -7.84 -5.20
CA HIS A 12 -1.98 -7.24 -5.66
C HIS A 12 -2.08 -6.78 -7.11
N THR A 13 -2.51 -7.66 -8.01
CA THR A 13 -2.67 -7.36 -9.44
C THR A 13 -3.70 -6.25 -9.66
N LEU A 14 -4.87 -6.34 -9.02
CA LEU A 14 -5.94 -5.34 -9.16
C LEU A 14 -5.55 -3.98 -8.60
N SER A 15 -4.63 -3.92 -7.65
CA SER A 15 -4.11 -2.66 -7.09
C SER A 15 -3.34 -1.83 -8.12
N HIS A 16 -2.75 -2.46 -9.14
CA HIS A 16 -2.06 -1.77 -10.23
C HIS A 16 -2.97 -1.31 -11.37
N VAL A 17 -4.21 -1.81 -11.44
CA VAL A 17 -5.15 -1.41 -12.49
C VAL A 17 -5.77 -0.07 -12.11
N THR A 18 -5.41 1.03 -12.78
CA THR A 18 -5.95 2.38 -12.48
C THR A 18 -7.12 2.80 -13.36
N ASP A 19 -7.29 2.17 -14.51
CA ASP A 19 -8.21 2.65 -15.56
C ASP A 19 -9.49 1.81 -15.61
N SER A 20 -10.18 1.65 -14.48
CA SER A 20 -11.39 0.83 -14.39
C SER A 20 -12.47 1.42 -13.49
N PRO A 21 -13.54 2.00 -14.07
CA PRO A 21 -14.68 2.53 -13.30
C PRO A 21 -15.39 1.49 -12.45
N PHE A 22 -15.27 0.21 -12.78
CA PHE A 22 -15.81 -0.88 -11.97
C PHE A 22 -14.99 -1.06 -10.69
N LEU A 23 -13.66 -1.15 -10.82
CA LEU A 23 -12.77 -1.34 -9.66
C LEU A 23 -12.76 -0.13 -8.73
N ASP A 24 -12.93 1.06 -9.28
CA ASP A 24 -13.02 2.30 -8.49
C ASP A 24 -14.23 2.33 -7.53
N ARG A 25 -15.22 1.45 -7.73
CA ARG A 25 -16.36 1.28 -6.82
C ARG A 25 -16.14 0.23 -5.74
N VAL A 26 -15.02 -0.50 -5.75
CA VAL A 26 -14.73 -1.57 -4.80
C VAL A 26 -13.82 -1.06 -3.67
N PRO A 27 -14.34 -0.84 -2.44
CA PRO A 27 -13.59 -0.18 -1.37
C PRO A 27 -12.32 -0.92 -0.95
N LEU A 28 -12.35 -2.26 -0.97
CA LEU A 28 -11.18 -3.09 -0.63
C LEU A 28 -10.04 -2.85 -1.63
N ILE A 29 -10.34 -2.92 -2.93
CA ILE A 29 -9.35 -2.72 -4.00
C ILE A 29 -8.76 -1.32 -3.92
N ASN A 30 -9.60 -0.29 -3.71
CA ASN A 30 -9.12 1.08 -3.55
C ASN A 30 -8.22 1.26 -2.33
N THR A 31 -8.51 0.55 -1.24
CA THR A 31 -7.68 0.60 -0.03
C THR A 31 -6.32 -0.05 -0.26
N VAL A 32 -6.30 -1.25 -0.87
CA VAL A 32 -5.05 -1.93 -1.24
C VAL A 32 -4.25 -1.08 -2.23
N ARG A 33 -4.90 -0.51 -3.27
CA ARG A 33 -4.29 0.40 -4.23
C ARG A 33 -3.53 1.55 -3.56
N ARG A 34 -4.16 2.26 -2.62
CA ARG A 34 -3.51 3.38 -1.92
C ARG A 34 -2.29 2.94 -1.10
N LEU A 35 -2.43 1.87 -0.33
CA LEU A 35 -1.35 1.37 0.54
C LEU A 35 -0.18 0.82 -0.27
N HIS A 36 -0.49 0.16 -1.39
CA HIS A 36 0.48 -0.46 -2.26
C HIS A 36 1.32 0.58 -3.03
N VAL A 37 0.76 1.75 -3.34
CA VAL A 37 1.54 2.88 -3.86
C VAL A 37 2.64 3.28 -2.87
N THR A 38 2.33 3.42 -1.59
CA THR A 38 3.33 3.71 -0.54
C THR A 38 4.30 2.55 -0.35
N HIS A 39 3.81 1.30 -0.45
CA HIS A 39 4.66 0.11 -0.41
C HIS A 39 5.67 0.06 -1.58
N HIS A 40 5.40 0.70 -2.70
CA HIS A 40 6.36 0.77 -3.81
C HIS A 40 7.39 1.90 -3.68
N ASP A 41 7.34 2.71 -2.62
CA ASP A 41 8.39 3.68 -2.33
C ASP A 41 9.63 2.93 -1.82
N PRO A 42 10.80 2.99 -2.51
CA PRO A 42 12.00 2.26 -2.12
C PRO A 42 12.47 2.53 -0.68
N GLU A 43 12.16 3.71 -0.13
CA GLU A 43 12.52 4.07 1.24
C GLU A 43 11.58 3.43 2.29
N LEU A 44 10.37 3.03 1.90
CA LEU A 44 9.32 2.54 2.81
C LEU A 44 8.93 1.07 2.55
N MET A 45 9.17 0.56 1.34
CA MET A 45 8.76 -0.77 0.88
C MET A 45 9.20 -1.92 1.78
N ALA A 46 10.34 -1.74 2.46
CA ALA A 46 10.92 -2.75 3.34
C ALA A 46 10.31 -2.77 4.75
N THR A 47 9.50 -1.77 5.13
CA THR A 47 9.01 -1.62 6.51
C THR A 47 7.52 -1.29 6.62
N GLN A 48 6.84 -0.93 5.54
CA GLN A 48 5.45 -0.45 5.57
C GLN A 48 4.54 -1.24 4.61
N ASN A 49 3.28 -1.40 5.02
CA ASN A 49 2.16 -1.88 4.19
C ASN A 49 2.38 -3.24 3.51
N PHE A 50 2.88 -4.23 4.24
CA PHE A 50 3.10 -5.57 3.69
C PHE A 50 1.83 -6.40 3.59
N ASN A 51 0.80 -6.08 4.37
CA ASN A 51 -0.42 -6.86 4.40
C ASN A 51 -1.41 -6.41 3.32
N LEU A 52 -1.25 -6.98 2.13
CA LEU A 52 -2.10 -6.69 0.96
C LEU A 52 -3.53 -7.23 1.05
N THR A 53 -3.80 -8.23 1.88
CA THR A 53 -5.10 -8.92 1.91
C THR A 53 -6.10 -8.19 2.80
N PHE A 54 -5.73 -7.97 4.06
CA PHE A 54 -6.53 -7.24 5.03
C PHE A 54 -5.55 -6.47 5.92
N PRO A 55 -5.39 -5.14 5.74
CA PRO A 55 -4.34 -4.33 6.38
C PRO A 55 -4.52 -4.12 7.90
N ILE A 56 -5.14 -5.09 8.57
CA ILE A 56 -5.31 -5.22 10.01
C ILE A 56 -3.95 -5.42 10.66
N CYS A 57 -3.11 -6.32 10.13
CA CYS A 57 -1.80 -6.58 10.71
C CYS A 57 -0.90 -5.34 10.68
N ASP A 58 -0.88 -4.58 9.58
CA ASP A 58 -0.09 -3.35 9.52
C ASP A 58 -0.57 -2.31 10.54
N THR A 59 -1.87 -2.29 10.83
CA THR A 59 -2.43 -1.41 11.88
C THR A 59 -2.02 -1.89 13.28
N LEU A 60 -2.10 -3.21 13.53
CA LEU A 60 -1.73 -3.81 14.81
C LEU A 60 -0.24 -3.67 15.12
N PHE A 61 0.63 -3.75 14.11
CA PHE A 61 2.08 -3.66 14.26
C PHE A 61 2.62 -2.24 14.00
N GLY A 62 1.77 -1.26 13.69
CA GLY A 62 2.19 0.13 13.46
C GLY A 62 2.98 0.34 12.16
N THR A 63 2.87 -0.56 11.19
CA THR A 63 3.51 -0.50 9.87
C THR A 63 2.57 -0.02 8.77
N ARG A 64 1.39 0.50 9.15
CA ARG A 64 0.43 1.10 8.21
C ARG A 64 0.80 2.56 7.95
N SER A 65 1.02 2.92 6.69
CA SER A 65 1.30 4.28 6.27
C SER A 65 0.56 4.67 4.99
N ASP A 66 -0.15 5.79 5.03
CA ASP A 66 -0.78 6.42 3.86
C ASP A 66 0.09 7.57 3.30
N ALA A 67 1.38 7.63 3.67
CA ALA A 67 2.28 8.74 3.30
C ALA A 67 2.46 8.84 1.77
N SER A 68 2.00 9.95 1.19
CA SER A 68 2.32 10.29 -0.20
C SER A 68 3.77 10.78 -0.31
N ARG A 69 4.46 10.46 -1.42
CA ARG A 69 5.82 10.98 -1.71
C ARG A 69 5.92 12.50 -1.58
N SER A 70 4.82 13.22 -1.81
CA SER A 70 4.67 14.67 -1.71
C SER A 70 4.59 15.24 -0.29
N ALA A 71 4.36 14.42 0.74
CA ALA A 71 4.26 14.89 2.13
C ALA A 71 5.64 14.97 2.85
N ARG A 72 6.72 14.59 2.16
CA ARG A 72 8.08 14.77 2.66
C ARG A 72 8.45 16.25 2.54
N GLU A 73 8.39 17.01 3.63
CA GLU A 73 9.19 18.23 3.70
C GLU A 73 10.66 17.87 3.40
N PRO A 74 11.38 18.68 2.62
CA PRO A 74 12.80 18.44 2.43
C PRO A 74 13.46 18.45 3.80
N MET A 75 14.05 17.33 4.20
CA MET A 75 14.94 17.26 5.36
C MET A 75 15.98 18.37 5.20
N SER A 76 15.83 19.44 5.97
CA SER A 76 16.79 20.54 5.99
C SER A 76 18.11 19.98 6.52
N PRO A 77 19.25 20.19 5.84
CA PRO A 77 20.53 19.74 6.37
C PRO A 77 20.94 20.69 7.50
N SER A 78 20.56 20.39 8.74
CA SER A 78 21.32 20.87 9.90
C SER A 78 22.50 19.91 10.03
N GLY A 79 23.70 20.24 9.53
CA GLY A 79 24.51 21.36 9.98
C GLY A 79 25.50 20.76 10.97
N GLY A 80 26.78 20.69 10.57
CA GLY A 80 27.88 20.04 11.30
C GLY A 80 28.31 20.75 12.57
#